data_AF-A0A1I7LHA1-F1
#
_entry.id   AF-A0A1I7LHA1-F1
#
_cell.length_a   1.000
_cell.length_b   1.000
_cell.length_c   1.000
_cell.angle_alpha   90.00
_cell.angle_beta   90.00
_cell.angle_gamma   90.00
#
_symmetry.space_group_name_H-M   'P 1'
#
loop_
_entity.id
_entity.type
_entity.pdbx_description
1 polymer ?
#
loop_
_entity_poly.entity_id
_entity_poly.type
_entity_poly.pdbx_seq_one_letter_code
_entity_poly.pdbx_strand_id
1 'polypeptide(L)'
;MAPYEAELRTYCYMVQRGKPAASMALQTRYVEHATGIAAGEYGLSTCAEHLDEGWVTFWVCKYIHILEVIKALPQAPKTVFDHWVLGKLYS
;
A
#
# COMPACT_ATOMS: atom_id res chain seq x y z
N MET A 1 21.42 -3.29 -1.66
CA MET A 1 20.03 -2.88 -1.90
C MET A 1 19.15 -4.07 -1.57
N ALA A 2 18.25 -3.96 -0.60
CA ALA A 2 17.37 -5.07 -0.26
C ALA A 2 16.40 -5.35 -1.43
N PRO A 3 16.01 -6.61 -1.67
CA PRO A 3 15.28 -7.00 -2.88
C PRO A 3 13.91 -6.32 -3.05
N TYR A 4 13.32 -5.77 -1.97
CA TYR A 4 12.01 -5.11 -1.99
C TYR A 4 12.06 -3.61 -2.36
N GLU A 5 13.24 -2.96 -2.29
CA GLU A 5 13.33 -1.49 -2.36
C GLU A 5 12.91 -0.94 -3.73
N ALA A 6 13.27 -1.62 -4.81
CA ALA A 6 12.91 -1.20 -6.16
C ALA A 6 11.39 -1.23 -6.39
N GLU A 7 10.73 -2.27 -5.88
CA GLU A 7 9.27 -2.39 -5.93
C GLU A 7 8.60 -1.31 -5.06
N LEU A 8 9.06 -1.13 -3.81
CA LEU A 8 8.56 -0.08 -2.92
C LEU A 8 8.65 1.31 -3.55
N ARG A 9 9.80 1.66 -4.13
CA ARG A 9 10.02 2.95 -4.81
C ARG A 9 9.07 3.14 -6.00
N THR A 10 8.81 2.06 -6.74
CA THR A 10 7.85 2.07 -7.84
C THR A 10 6.44 2.34 -7.33
N TYR A 11 6.01 1.67 -6.26
CA TYR A 11 4.71 1.91 -5.64
C TYR A 11 4.57 3.31 -5.06
N CYS A 12 5.59 3.80 -4.35
CA CYS A 12 5.61 5.17 -3.85
C CYS A 12 5.50 6.19 -4.99
N TYR A 13 6.21 5.98 -6.10
CA TYR A 13 6.11 6.83 -7.29
C TYR A 13 4.70 6.83 -7.87
N MET A 14 4.06 5.66 -8.03
CA MET A 14 2.69 5.57 -8.54
C MET A 14 1.69 6.26 -7.63
N VAL A 15 1.84 6.10 -6.30
CA VAL A 15 0.95 6.73 -5.31
C VAL A 15 1.10 8.25 -5.31
N GLN A 16 2.33 8.77 -5.38
CA GLN A 16 2.55 10.21 -5.56
C GLN A 16 1.87 10.77 -6.82
N ARG A 17 1.81 9.98 -7.89
CA ARG A 17 1.25 10.38 -9.20
C ARG A 17 -0.27 10.21 -9.32
N GLY A 18 -0.94 9.74 -8.28
CA GLY A 18 -2.41 9.70 -8.23
C GLY A 18 -3.01 8.32 -8.02
N LYS A 19 -2.19 7.26 -7.90
CA LYS A 19 -2.69 5.97 -7.42
C LYS A 19 -3.11 6.13 -5.95
N PRO A 20 -4.32 5.70 -5.54
CA PRO A 20 -4.83 5.97 -4.18
C PRO A 20 -4.00 5.28 -3.08
N ALA A 21 -3.61 4.03 -3.32
CA ALA A 21 -2.76 3.24 -2.43
C ALA A 21 -2.07 2.12 -3.21
N ALA A 22 -1.06 1.50 -2.61
CA ALA A 22 -0.46 0.25 -3.06
C ALA A 22 -0.06 -0.60 -1.84
N SER A 23 0.07 -1.91 -2.03
CA SER A 23 0.45 -2.85 -0.97
C SER A 23 1.42 -3.90 -1.48
N MET A 24 2.34 -4.34 -0.63
CA MET A 24 3.21 -5.50 -0.88
C MET A 24 3.35 -6.37 0.36
N ALA A 25 3.65 -7.65 0.15
CA ALA A 25 4.14 -8.50 1.23
C ALA A 25 5.57 -8.06 1.60
N LEU A 26 5.81 -7.80 2.88
CA LEU A 26 7.11 -7.37 3.39
C LEU A 26 7.45 -8.13 4.66
N GLN A 27 8.71 -8.54 4.82
CA GLN A 27 9.15 -9.15 6.07
C GLN A 27 9.17 -8.11 7.19
N THR A 28 8.73 -8.48 8.39
CA THR A 28 8.62 -7.56 9.54
C THR A 28 9.92 -6.81 9.82
N ARG A 29 11.08 -7.46 9.65
CA ARG A 29 12.42 -6.86 9.83
C ARG A 29 12.74 -5.68 8.91
N TYR A 30 11.97 -5.49 7.84
CA TYR A 30 12.18 -4.43 6.86
C TYR A 30 11.17 -3.28 6.98
N VAL A 31 10.16 -3.39 7.84
CA VAL A 31 9.06 -2.42 7.96
C VAL A 31 9.56 -1.02 8.34
N GLU A 32 10.48 -0.94 9.29
CA GLU A 32 11.04 0.34 9.73
C GLU A 32 11.79 1.05 8.59
N HIS A 33 12.66 0.31 7.89
CA HIS A 33 13.39 0.85 6.75
C HIS A 33 12.47 1.27 5.60
N ALA A 34 11.49 0.43 5.25
CA ALA A 34 10.49 0.74 4.22
C ALA A 34 9.66 1.98 4.57
N THR A 35 9.31 2.14 5.85
CA THR A 35 8.62 3.34 6.36
C THR A 35 9.48 4.58 6.20
N GLY A 36 10.78 4.48 6.51
CA GLY A 36 11.74 5.56 6.30
C GLY A 36 11.82 6.03 4.85
N ILE A 37 11.86 5.09 3.89
CA ILE A 37 11.83 5.41 2.45
C ILE A 37 10.52 6.11 2.07
N ALA A 38 9.38 5.51 2.39
CA ALA A 38 8.07 6.03 1.99
C ALA A 38 7.78 7.41 2.59
N ALA A 39 8.05 7.62 3.87
CA ALA A 39 7.82 8.88 4.55
C ALA A 39 8.89 9.93 4.22
N GLY A 40 10.17 9.55 4.26
CA GLY A 40 11.29 10.48 4.11
C GLY A 40 11.49 10.96 2.67
N GLU A 41 11.44 10.04 1.70
CA GLU A 41 11.73 10.38 0.31
C GLU A 41 10.48 10.76 -0.49
N TYR A 42 9.33 10.19 -0.14
CA TYR A 42 8.09 10.38 -0.90
C TYR A 42 6.99 11.12 -0.13
N GLY A 43 7.15 11.37 1.17
CA GLY A 43 6.14 12.04 1.99
C GLY A 43 4.81 11.27 2.08
N LEU A 44 4.86 9.94 1.99
CA LEU A 44 3.68 9.07 2.00
C LEU A 44 3.42 8.48 3.39
N SER A 45 2.16 8.17 3.66
CA SER A 45 1.72 7.44 4.85
C SER A 45 1.84 5.93 4.64
N THR A 46 2.13 5.20 5.71
CA THR A 46 2.28 3.75 5.67
C THR A 46 1.39 3.06 6.70
N CYS A 47 1.06 1.80 6.45
CA CYS A 47 0.37 0.93 7.40
C CYS A 47 0.90 -0.50 7.21
N ALA A 48 1.19 -1.19 8.31
CA ALA A 48 1.63 -2.59 8.28
C ALA A 48 0.58 -3.44 8.99
N GLU A 49 0.02 -4.41 8.27
CA GLU A 49 -0.96 -5.34 8.81
C GLU A 49 -0.38 -6.75 8.83
N HIS A 50 -0.71 -7.52 9.86
CA HIS A 50 -0.26 -8.91 9.94
C HIS A 50 -0.73 -9.68 8.71
N LEU A 51 0.20 -10.41 8.08
CA LEU A 51 -0.10 -11.30 6.95
C LEU A 51 0.12 -12.76 7.36
N ASP A 52 1.33 -13.06 7.85
CA ASP A 52 1.72 -14.39 8.33
C ASP A 52 2.93 -14.25 9.28
N GLU A 53 3.44 -15.36 9.83
CA GLU A 53 4.60 -15.35 10.72
C GLU A 53 5.83 -14.71 10.05
N GLY A 54 6.26 -13.56 10.60
CA GLY A 54 7.38 -12.80 10.08
C GLY A 54 7.08 -11.94 8.84
N TRP A 55 5.82 -11.88 8.39
CA TRP A 55 5.38 -11.13 7.22
C TRP A 55 4.20 -10.19 7.53
N VAL A 56 4.21 -9.04 6.86
CA VAL A 56 3.14 -8.05 6.91
C VAL A 56 2.68 -7.70 5.50
N THR A 57 1.42 -7.31 5.38
CA THR A 57 0.97 -6.50 4.25
C THR A 57 1.37 -5.05 4.53
N PHE A 58 2.35 -4.56 3.80
CA PHE A 58 2.84 -3.19 3.90
C PHE A 58 2.13 -2.31 2.87
N TRP A 59 1.35 -1.37 3.36
CA TRP A 59 0.59 -0.40 2.58
C TRP A 59 1.33 0.93 2.49
N VAL A 60 1.28 1.54 1.31
CA VAL A 60 1.67 2.93 1.06
C VAL A 60 0.48 3.70 0.49
N CYS A 61 0.19 4.87 1.05
CA CYS A 61 -0.94 5.70 0.63
C CYS A 61 -0.67 7.18 0.87
N LYS A 62 -1.37 8.05 0.15
CA LYS A 62 -1.26 9.49 0.37
C LYS A 62 -2.05 9.94 1.61
N TYR A 63 -3.18 9.29 1.86
CA TYR A 63 -4.05 9.59 2.99
C TYR A 63 -4.51 8.30 3.66
N ILE A 64 -4.37 8.22 4.99
CA ILE A 64 -4.64 6.98 5.72
C ILE A 64 -6.12 6.55 5.65
N HIS A 65 -7.06 7.49 5.58
CA HIS A 65 -8.49 7.21 5.45
C HIS A 65 -8.84 6.46 4.15
N ILE A 66 -7.99 6.51 3.12
CA ILE A 66 -8.17 5.70 1.91
C ILE A 66 -8.11 4.20 2.27
N LEU A 67 -7.25 3.81 3.19
CA LEU A 67 -7.19 2.41 3.65
C LEU A 67 -8.47 1.99 4.36
N GLU A 68 -9.10 2.89 5.12
CA GLU A 68 -10.40 2.61 5.76
C GLU A 68 -11.49 2.36 4.71
N VAL A 69 -11.54 3.18 3.67
CA VAL A 69 -12.47 2.99 2.54
C VAL A 69 -12.22 1.64 1.86
N ILE A 70 -10.95 1.31 1.56
CA ILE A 70 -10.59 0.03 0.92
C ILE A 70 -11.04 -1.15 1.77
N LYS A 71 -10.79 -1.11 3.08
CA LYS A 71 -11.15 -2.19 4.02
C LYS A 71 -12.65 -2.32 4.24
N ALA A 72 -13.40 -1.25 4.03
CA ALA A 72 -14.87 -1.27 4.08
C ALA A 72 -15.51 -1.86 2.81
N LEU A 73 -14.75 -2.01 1.70
CA LEU A 73 -15.28 -2.61 0.47
C LEU A 73 -15.54 -4.11 0.66
N PRO A 74 -16.57 -4.65 0.00
CA PRO A 74 -16.78 -6.09 0.00
C PRO A 74 -15.61 -6.80 -0.70
N GLN A 75 -15.20 -7.94 -0.14
CA GLN A 75 -14.15 -8.83 -0.69
C GLN A 75 -14.33 -9.12 -2.19
N ALA A 76 -15.57 -9.27 -2.63
CA ALA A 76 -15.93 -9.34 -4.04
C ALA A 76 -16.77 -8.10 -4.40
N PRO A 77 -16.40 -7.37 -5.46
CA PRO A 77 -17.20 -6.24 -5.91
C PRO A 77 -18.59 -6.71 -6.30
N LYS A 78 -19.62 -6.05 -5.78
CA LYS A 78 -21.04 -6.34 -6.07
C LYS A 78 -21.68 -5.27 -6.91
N THR A 79 -21.11 -4.06 -6.89
CA THR A 79 -21.64 -2.89 -7.59
C THR A 79 -20.63 -2.38 -8.61
N VAL A 80 -21.13 -1.63 -9.59
CA VAL A 80 -20.29 -0.90 -10.57
C VAL A 80 -19.30 0.03 -9.84
N PHE A 81 -19.73 0.61 -8.72
CA PHE A 81 -18.87 1.43 -7.88
C PHE A 81 -17.72 0.63 -7.27
N ASP A 82 -17.99 -0.55 -6.69
CA ASP A 82 -16.95 -1.42 -6.12
C ASP A 82 -15.90 -1.79 -7.17
N HIS A 83 -16.35 -2.15 -8.38
CA HIS A 83 -15.47 -2.43 -9.52
C HIS A 83 -14.63 -1.21 -9.91
N TRP A 84 -15.22 -0.01 -9.92
CA TRP A 84 -14.49 1.21 -10.24
C TRP A 84 -13.43 1.54 -9.19
N VAL A 85 -13.74 1.40 -7.90
CA VAL A 85 -12.80 1.65 -6.81
C VAL A 85 -11.65 0.63 -6.83
N LEU A 86 -11.95 -0.67 -6.95
CA LEU A 86 -10.92 -1.71 -7.08
C LEU A 86 -10.08 -1.53 -8.35
N GLY A 87 -10.70 -1.12 -9.46
CA GLY A 87 -10.00 -0.76 -10.69
C GLY A 87 -8.97 0.33 -10.43
N LYS A 88 -9.33 1.41 -9.75
CA LYS A 88 -8.39 2.49 -9.39
C LYS A 88 -7.27 2.06 -8.45
N LEU A 89 -7.48 1.03 -7.64
CA LEU A 89 -6.49 0.50 -6.70
C LEU A 89 -5.47 -0.43 -7.34
N TYR A 90 -5.89 -1.22 -8.34
CA TYR A 90 -5.02 -2.24 -8.95
C TYR A 90 -4.58 -1.93 -10.38
N SER A 91 -5.16 -0.93 -11.05
CA SER A 91 -4.69 -0.43 -12.36
C SER A 91 -3.40 0.40 -12.27
#